data_AF-I1U7D6-F1
#
_entry.id   AF-I1U7D6-F1
#
_cell.length_a   1.000
_cell.length_b   1.000
_cell.length_c   1.000
_cell.angle_alpha   90.00
_cell.angle_beta   90.00
_cell.angle_gamma   90.00
#
_symmetry.space_group_name_H-M   'P 1'
#
loop_
_entity.id
_entity.type
_entity.pdbx_description
1 polymer ?
#
loop_
_entity_poly.entity_id
_entity_poly.type
_entity_poly.pdbx_seq_one_letter_code
_entity_poly.pdbx_strand_id
1 'polypeptide(L)'
;MKKLLSILAVFGVSAVGTTSVVACNKTESNNLSIVKTIAAPATVATADPKKVTNAEIKTALEANVLKAVQGVVETATAADFQFDVYQDNKGTSLTTINLEGGNVEVYVQITPAKDKTVVIGKTGYIKVTLPKIKVDISSVVIDQQIVEIKAADPKKVTNAEIKTALEANVLKAVQGVVETATAADFQFDVYQDNKGTSLTTINLEGGNVEVYVQITPAKDKTVVIGKTGYIKVTLPKIKVDISSVVIDQQIVEIKAADPKKVTKDELNAVNTYATLASAVLEAIKNKAPNAGASDFEITNNCDAGDYSTEKDVKVTVKAKDESPNISGEFKVNAKVKATLAPANAG
;
A
#
# COMPACT_ATOMS: atom_id res chain seq x y z
N MET A 1 84.84 41.18 83.52
CA MET A 1 83.42 40.95 83.85
C MET A 1 82.82 40.10 82.73
N LYS A 2 82.51 38.82 82.98
CA LYS A 2 81.13 38.26 83.05
C LYS A 2 80.33 38.54 81.76
N LYS A 3 79.84 37.58 80.96
CA LYS A 3 79.51 36.15 81.13
C LYS A 3 79.47 35.45 79.75
N LEU A 4 79.71 34.13 79.77
CA LEU A 4 79.31 33.15 78.75
C LEU A 4 77.79 33.18 78.50
N LEU A 5 77.36 32.82 77.28
CA LEU A 5 76.52 31.62 77.08
C LEU A 5 76.55 31.14 75.61
N SER A 6 76.93 29.87 75.49
CA SER A 6 76.87 28.96 74.34
C SER A 6 75.44 28.42 74.11
N ILE A 7 75.11 27.97 72.89
CA ILE A 7 74.60 26.59 72.58
C ILE A 7 73.79 26.49 71.26
N LEU A 8 74.21 25.49 70.46
CA LEU A 8 73.53 24.60 69.50
C LEU A 8 73.07 25.02 68.09
N ALA A 9 73.77 24.37 67.16
CA ALA A 9 73.40 23.86 65.84
C ALA A 9 71.97 23.30 65.68
N VAL A 10 71.48 23.27 64.44
CA VAL A 10 71.25 22.03 63.64
C VAL A 10 70.59 22.37 62.29
N PHE A 11 71.20 21.82 61.24
CA PHE A 11 70.71 21.39 59.92
C PHE A 11 69.36 21.86 59.34
N GLY A 12 69.38 22.17 58.03
CA GLY A 12 68.17 22.17 57.22
C GLY A 12 68.37 22.61 55.76
N VAL A 13 68.96 21.74 54.95
CA VAL A 13 68.92 21.81 53.48
C VAL A 13 67.46 21.80 53.00
N SER A 14 67.09 22.65 52.02
CA SER A 14 66.30 22.17 50.89
C SER A 14 66.41 23.09 49.67
N ALA A 15 66.91 22.44 48.61
CA ALA A 15 66.79 22.70 47.20
C ALA A 15 65.87 23.85 46.74
N VAL A 16 66.43 24.67 45.87
CA VAL A 16 65.69 25.43 44.86
C VAL A 16 64.99 24.40 43.98
N GLY A 17 63.75 24.06 44.34
CA GLY A 17 62.86 23.27 43.52
C GLY A 17 62.59 24.06 42.25
N THR A 18 63.23 23.65 41.17
CA THR A 18 62.90 24.04 39.81
C THR A 18 61.39 24.10 39.67
N THR A 19 60.86 25.27 39.35
CA THR A 19 59.55 25.36 38.73
C THR A 19 59.66 24.57 37.44
N SER A 20 59.33 23.27 37.50
CA SER A 20 58.91 22.53 36.32
C SER A 20 57.67 23.24 35.85
N VAL A 21 57.88 24.23 34.98
CA VAL A 21 56.87 24.68 34.06
C VAL A 21 56.58 23.43 33.25
N VAL A 22 55.57 22.66 33.66
CA VAL A 22 54.93 21.70 32.78
C VAL A 22 54.25 22.58 31.74
N ALA A 23 55.04 23.03 30.76
CA ALA A 23 54.52 23.33 29.46
C ALA A 23 53.84 22.04 29.04
N CYS A 24 52.51 22.00 29.20
CA CYS A 24 51.70 21.04 28.49
C CYS A 24 52.08 21.25 27.03
N ASN A 25 52.91 20.35 26.50
CA ASN A 25 53.07 20.14 25.08
C ASN A 25 51.69 19.68 24.61
N LYS A 26 50.77 20.63 24.41
CA LYS A 26 49.56 20.43 23.64
C LYS A 26 50.04 20.29 22.21
N THR A 27 50.53 19.09 21.89
CA THR A 27 50.86 18.69 20.55
C THR A 27 49.63 18.87 19.68
N GLU A 28 49.84 19.24 18.41
CA GLU A 28 48.79 19.29 17.39
C GLU A 28 47.94 18.01 17.33
N SER A 29 48.47 16.89 17.88
CA SER A 29 47.80 15.60 18.06
C SER A 29 46.42 15.67 18.72
N ASN A 30 46.14 16.65 19.60
CA ASN A 30 44.86 16.73 20.31
C ASN A 30 43.86 17.69 19.64
N ASN A 31 44.17 18.15 18.43
CA ASN A 31 43.38 19.14 17.72
C ASN A 31 42.24 18.49 16.92
N LEU A 32 41.00 18.85 17.25
CA LEU A 32 39.79 18.35 16.59
C LEU A 32 39.75 18.66 15.08
N SER A 33 40.49 19.66 14.60
CA SER A 33 40.57 19.97 13.15
C SER A 33 41.08 18.80 12.30
N ILE A 34 41.71 17.79 12.92
CA ILE A 34 42.16 16.54 12.29
C ILE A 34 40.98 15.61 11.95
N VAL A 35 39.87 15.67 12.70
CA VAL A 35 38.68 14.85 12.42
C VAL A 35 38.05 15.31 11.11
N LYS A 36 38.12 14.48 10.07
CA LYS A 36 37.56 14.77 8.73
C LYS A 36 36.30 14.01 8.39
N THR A 37 36.04 12.90 9.09
CA THR A 37 34.96 11.98 8.77
C THR A 37 34.30 11.48 10.05
N ILE A 38 32.98 11.32 10.00
CA ILE A 38 32.18 10.67 11.03
C ILE A 38 31.38 9.58 10.33
N ALA A 39 31.32 8.39 10.93
CA ALA A 39 30.49 7.32 10.39
C ALA A 39 29.00 7.72 10.47
N ALA A 40 28.24 7.44 9.41
CA ALA A 40 26.79 7.60 9.44
C ALA A 40 26.17 6.67 10.50
N PRO A 41 25.09 7.10 11.17
CA PRO A 41 24.36 6.21 12.07
C PRO A 41 23.66 5.13 11.26
N ALA A 42 23.47 3.94 11.84
CA ALA A 42 22.74 2.87 11.18
C ALA A 42 21.25 3.21 11.04
N THR A 43 20.69 3.92 12.02
CA THR A 43 19.28 4.35 12.08
C THR A 43 19.18 5.67 12.85
N VAL A 44 18.14 6.45 12.57
CA VAL A 44 17.74 7.58 13.41
C VAL A 44 16.38 7.26 14.01
N ALA A 45 16.31 7.15 15.34
CA ALA A 45 15.05 6.89 16.03
C ALA A 45 14.20 8.16 16.03
N THR A 46 12.96 8.06 15.53
CA THR A 46 12.02 9.18 15.48
C THR A 46 10.57 8.68 15.51
N ALA A 47 9.67 9.53 15.99
CA ALA A 47 8.23 9.30 15.88
C ALA A 47 7.64 9.84 14.55
N ASP A 48 8.31 10.81 13.90
CA ASP A 48 7.84 11.42 12.64
C ASP A 48 8.99 11.49 11.61
N PRO A 49 9.10 10.50 10.70
CA PRO A 49 10.12 10.46 9.66
C PRO A 49 10.12 11.67 8.71
N LYS A 50 9.01 12.44 8.63
CA LYS A 50 8.93 13.67 7.83
C LYS A 50 9.51 14.89 8.55
N LYS A 51 9.65 14.84 9.87
CA LYS A 51 10.06 15.97 10.72
C LYS A 51 11.10 15.58 11.77
N VAL A 52 12.12 14.84 11.35
CA VAL A 52 13.21 14.42 12.22
C VAL A 52 13.96 15.66 12.72
N THR A 53 13.99 15.81 14.03
CA THR A 53 14.53 16.98 14.74
C THR A 53 16.05 16.90 14.88
N ASN A 54 16.68 18.05 15.11
CA ASN A 54 18.11 18.12 15.42
C ASN A 54 18.48 17.25 16.64
N ALA A 55 17.63 17.23 17.67
CA ALA A 55 17.87 16.43 18.88
C ALA A 55 17.91 14.93 18.58
N GLU A 56 16.96 14.40 17.79
CA GLU A 56 16.95 12.99 17.38
C GLU A 56 18.19 12.61 16.58
N ILE A 57 18.64 13.51 15.69
CA ILE A 57 19.86 13.31 14.90
C ILE A 57 21.10 13.32 15.79
N LYS A 58 21.18 14.24 16.76
CA LYS A 58 22.30 14.30 17.72
C LYS A 58 22.40 13.00 18.49
N THR A 59 21.30 12.53 19.08
CA THR A 59 21.25 11.24 19.79
C THR A 59 21.74 10.08 18.92
N ALA A 60 21.34 10.03 17.65
CA ALA A 60 21.77 8.97 16.73
C ALA A 60 23.28 9.03 16.40
N LEU A 61 23.89 10.21 16.45
CA LEU A 61 25.29 10.43 16.10
C LEU A 61 26.26 10.35 17.29
N GLU A 62 25.78 10.44 18.54
CA GLU A 62 26.62 10.56 19.74
C GLU A 62 27.78 9.53 19.79
N ALA A 63 27.47 8.24 19.63
CA ALA A 63 28.48 7.18 19.69
C ALA A 63 29.50 7.28 18.53
N ASN A 64 29.04 7.66 17.34
CA ASN A 64 29.90 7.79 16.16
C ASN A 64 30.81 9.01 16.26
N VAL A 65 30.30 10.12 16.81
CA VAL A 65 31.08 11.33 17.09
C VAL A 65 32.14 11.03 18.15
N LEU A 66 31.78 10.39 19.26
CA LEU A 66 32.74 9.98 20.29
C LEU A 66 33.86 9.12 19.70
N LYS A 67 33.51 8.12 18.90
CA LYS A 67 34.49 7.26 18.23
C LYS A 67 35.41 8.04 17.29
N ALA A 68 34.88 9.01 16.55
CA ALA A 68 35.68 9.86 15.67
C ALA A 68 36.66 10.75 16.47
N VAL A 69 36.23 11.28 17.61
CA VAL A 69 37.11 12.05 18.53
C VAL A 69 38.17 11.15 19.15
N GLN A 70 37.81 9.94 19.58
CA GLN A 70 38.74 8.95 20.14
C GLN A 70 39.76 8.44 19.12
N GLY A 71 39.45 8.52 17.82
CA GLY A 71 40.44 8.28 16.75
C GLY A 71 41.58 9.30 16.71
N VAL A 72 41.42 10.46 17.36
CA VAL A 72 42.44 11.52 17.49
C VAL A 72 43.00 11.57 18.91
N VAL A 73 42.13 11.52 19.92
CA VAL A 73 42.50 11.53 21.34
C VAL A 73 41.86 10.33 22.03
N GLU A 74 42.59 9.23 22.14
CA GLU A 74 42.09 7.93 22.63
C GLU A 74 41.43 8.01 24.01
N THR A 75 41.91 8.90 24.88
CA THR A 75 41.39 9.08 26.25
C THR A 75 40.18 10.00 26.35
N ALA A 76 39.72 10.58 25.23
CA ALA A 76 38.58 11.49 25.23
C ALA A 76 37.27 10.77 25.60
N THR A 77 36.45 11.49 26.36
CA THR A 77 35.11 11.08 26.77
C THR A 77 34.08 12.05 26.20
N ALA A 78 32.80 11.67 26.23
CA ALA A 78 31.71 12.54 25.78
C ALA A 78 31.61 13.87 26.57
N ALA A 79 32.22 13.97 27.75
CA ALA A 79 32.25 15.20 28.54
C ALA A 79 33.33 16.20 28.10
N ASP A 80 34.26 15.80 27.22
CA ASP A 80 35.40 16.62 26.80
C ASP A 80 35.10 17.51 25.59
N PHE A 81 34.01 17.23 24.89
CA PHE A 81 33.57 17.95 23.71
C PHE A 81 32.06 18.11 23.70
N GLN A 82 31.58 18.96 22.79
CA GLN A 82 30.19 19.08 22.40
C GLN A 82 30.13 19.11 20.87
N PHE A 83 28.99 18.77 20.29
CA PHE A 83 28.80 18.90 18.85
C PHE A 83 27.40 19.40 18.54
N ASP A 84 27.24 19.98 17.36
CA ASP A 84 25.97 20.40 16.79
C ASP A 84 25.85 19.96 15.33
N VAL A 85 24.61 19.88 14.87
CA VAL A 85 24.24 19.45 13.52
C VAL A 85 23.60 20.62 12.77
N TYR A 86 24.04 20.82 11.54
CA TYR A 86 23.74 21.94 10.67
C TYR A 86 23.21 21.47 9.32
N GLN A 87 22.44 22.34 8.67
CA GLN A 87 21.84 22.07 7.36
C GLN A 87 22.86 22.12 6.24
N ASP A 88 23.91 22.92 6.39
CA ASP A 88 24.93 23.15 5.37
C ASP A 88 26.34 23.25 5.97
N ASN A 89 27.33 23.40 5.09
CA ASN A 89 28.73 23.60 5.46
C ASN A 89 29.08 25.04 5.88
N LYS A 90 28.07 25.88 6.14
CA LYS A 90 28.22 27.29 6.55
C LYS A 90 27.71 27.54 7.97
N GLY A 91 27.14 26.52 8.62
CA GLY A 91 26.61 26.64 9.98
C GLY A 91 25.16 27.10 10.04
N THR A 92 24.39 26.93 8.95
CA THR A 92 22.95 27.19 8.99
C THR A 92 22.26 26.20 9.94
N SER A 93 21.48 26.73 10.88
CA SER A 93 20.77 25.92 11.87
C SER A 93 19.81 24.94 11.22
N LEU A 94 19.86 23.68 11.64
CA LEU A 94 18.93 22.64 11.22
C LEU A 94 17.76 22.57 12.21
N THR A 95 16.54 22.75 11.72
CA THR A 95 15.30 22.58 12.48
C THR A 95 14.78 21.15 12.38
N THR A 96 14.32 20.76 11.19
CA THR A 96 13.84 19.41 10.89
C THR A 96 14.25 18.96 9.49
N ILE A 97 14.33 17.65 9.28
CA ILE A 97 14.55 17.03 7.96
C ILE A 97 13.53 15.92 7.70
N ASN A 98 13.31 15.60 6.42
CA ASN A 98 12.50 14.47 6.00
C ASN A 98 13.42 13.30 5.61
N LEU A 99 13.46 12.26 6.44
CA LEU A 99 14.20 11.03 6.18
C LEU A 99 13.33 9.92 5.55
N GLU A 100 12.04 10.17 5.30
CA GLU A 100 11.18 9.26 4.53
C GLU A 100 11.49 9.35 3.02
N GLY A 101 11.77 10.55 2.54
CA GLY A 101 12.04 10.82 1.12
C GLY A 101 13.32 10.20 0.58
N GLY A 102 14.27 9.85 1.45
CA GLY A 102 15.57 9.32 1.05
C GLY A 102 16.66 9.62 2.08
N ASN A 103 17.90 9.39 1.66
CA ASN A 103 19.07 9.80 2.44
C ASN A 103 19.21 11.32 2.43
N VAL A 104 19.58 11.91 3.56
CA VAL A 104 19.74 13.37 3.70
C VAL A 104 21.14 13.68 4.21
N GLU A 105 21.77 14.69 3.62
CA GLU A 105 23.06 15.18 4.09
C GLU A 105 22.88 16.21 5.21
N VAL A 106 23.64 16.05 6.28
CA VAL A 106 23.75 17.01 7.37
C VAL A 106 25.23 17.28 7.65
N TYR A 107 25.51 18.34 8.40
CA TYR A 107 26.87 18.77 8.68
C TYR A 107 27.11 18.85 10.18
N VAL A 108 28.13 18.15 10.67
CA VAL A 108 28.46 18.08 12.10
C VAL A 108 29.67 18.97 12.39
N GLN A 109 29.58 19.80 13.42
CA GLN A 109 30.73 20.50 13.97
C GLN A 109 30.96 20.10 15.42
N ILE A 110 32.19 19.70 15.75
CA ILE A 110 32.62 19.33 17.09
C ILE A 110 33.49 20.46 17.65
N THR A 111 33.20 20.86 18.88
CA THR A 111 33.93 21.88 19.64
C THR A 111 34.31 21.34 21.02
N PRO A 112 35.40 21.82 21.65
CA PRO A 112 35.76 21.41 23.00
C PRO A 112 34.68 21.84 23.97
N ALA A 113 34.41 21.01 24.98
CA ALA A 113 33.52 21.38 26.05
C ALA A 113 34.15 22.49 26.89
N LYS A 114 33.31 23.34 27.46
CA LYS A 114 33.77 24.47 28.28
C LYS A 114 34.64 23.95 29.43
N ASP A 115 35.76 24.63 29.67
CA ASP A 115 36.71 24.32 30.76
C ASP A 115 37.37 22.94 30.66
N LYS A 116 37.30 22.28 29.50
CA LYS A 116 38.01 21.02 29.20
C LYS A 116 39.23 21.27 28.34
N THR A 117 40.30 20.52 28.59
CA THR A 117 41.59 20.67 27.88
C THR A 117 42.04 19.40 27.16
N VAL A 118 41.27 18.32 27.26
CA VAL A 118 41.61 17.01 26.67
C VAL A 118 41.69 17.11 25.14
N VAL A 119 40.76 17.84 24.54
CA VAL A 119 40.73 18.19 23.11
C VAL A 119 40.84 19.70 22.91
N ILE A 120 41.40 20.13 21.79
CA ILE A 120 41.54 21.55 21.42
C ILE A 120 41.10 21.82 19.98
N GLY A 121 40.92 23.10 19.64
CA GLY A 121 40.47 23.49 18.30
C GLY A 121 39.03 23.05 18.02
N LYS A 122 38.56 23.24 16.79
CA LYS A 122 37.23 22.80 16.35
C LYS A 122 37.34 22.10 15.00
N THR A 123 36.37 21.25 14.69
CA THR A 123 36.28 20.69 13.35
C THR A 123 35.81 21.74 12.35
N GLY A 124 36.02 21.46 11.07
CA GLY A 124 35.15 22.01 10.02
C GLY A 124 33.75 21.42 10.12
N TYR A 125 32.92 21.72 9.13
CA TYR A 125 31.61 21.09 8.97
C TYR A 125 31.76 19.74 8.28
N ILE A 126 31.67 18.66 9.04
CA ILE A 126 31.85 17.29 8.55
C ILE A 126 30.53 16.81 7.97
N LYS A 127 30.52 16.51 6.66
CA LYS A 127 29.34 15.97 5.99
C LYS A 127 29.05 14.55 6.49
N VAL A 128 27.81 14.32 6.92
CA VAL A 128 27.28 13.00 7.29
C VAL A 128 26.00 12.76 6.51
N THR A 129 25.91 11.63 5.82
CA THR A 129 24.70 11.23 5.10
C THR A 129 23.86 10.34 6.00
N LEU A 130 22.74 10.86 6.48
CA LEU A 130 21.78 10.13 7.30
C LEU A 130 21.00 9.14 6.44
N PRO A 131 20.74 7.92 6.95
CA PRO A 131 20.00 6.91 6.21
C PRO A 131 18.52 7.28 6.12
N LYS A 132 17.88 6.89 5.01
CA LYS A 132 16.41 6.84 4.90
C LYS A 132 15.82 6.03 6.06
N ILE A 133 14.79 6.57 6.72
CA ILE A 133 14.04 5.86 7.76
C ILE A 133 13.01 4.94 7.11
N LYS A 134 12.89 3.74 7.66
CA LYS A 134 11.84 2.79 7.28
C LYS A 134 10.56 3.13 8.05
N VAL A 135 9.42 3.17 7.39
CA VAL A 135 8.14 3.49 8.03
C VAL A 135 7.37 2.22 8.37
N ASP A 136 6.81 2.14 9.56
CA ASP A 136 6.01 1.00 10.01
C ASP A 136 4.61 1.02 9.39
N ILE A 137 4.26 -0.04 8.66
CA ILE A 137 2.95 -0.20 8.01
C ILE A 137 1.93 -0.95 8.86
N SER A 138 2.23 -1.27 10.13
CA SER A 138 1.34 -2.07 10.98
C SER A 138 -0.03 -1.42 11.24
N SER A 139 -0.15 -0.10 11.04
CA SER A 139 -1.39 0.68 11.16
C SER A 139 -2.15 0.90 9.86
N VAL A 140 -1.69 0.37 8.72
CA VAL A 140 -2.37 0.52 7.42
C VAL A 140 -3.77 -0.09 7.48
N VAL A 141 -4.74 0.64 6.92
CA VAL A 141 -6.14 0.21 6.73
C VAL A 141 -6.53 0.34 5.25
N ILE A 142 -7.44 -0.51 4.78
CA ILE A 142 -7.95 -0.48 3.40
C ILE A 142 -9.41 -0.02 3.47
N ASP A 143 -9.62 1.29 3.27
CA ASP A 143 -10.95 1.90 3.38
C ASP A 143 -11.69 1.97 2.02
N GLN A 144 -11.00 1.63 0.92
CA GLN A 144 -11.59 1.69 -0.42
C GLN A 144 -12.41 0.46 -0.74
N GLN A 145 -13.65 0.70 -1.14
CA GLN A 145 -14.55 -0.31 -1.67
C GLN A 145 -13.97 -0.87 -2.99
N ILE A 146 -13.93 -2.20 -3.12
CA ILE A 146 -13.58 -2.83 -4.39
C ILE A 146 -14.76 -2.66 -5.33
N VAL A 147 -14.49 -2.10 -6.51
CA VAL A 147 -15.54 -1.73 -7.48
C VAL A 147 -15.83 -2.89 -8.43
N GLU A 148 -14.84 -3.73 -8.76
CA GLU A 148 -15.02 -4.80 -9.72
C GLU A 148 -13.99 -5.91 -9.52
N ILE A 149 -14.44 -7.17 -9.55
CA ILE A 149 -13.58 -8.35 -9.61
C ILE A 149 -13.90 -9.06 -10.93
N LYS A 150 -12.90 -9.16 -11.80
CA LYS A 150 -13.02 -9.95 -13.03
C LYS A 150 -12.64 -11.38 -12.71
N ALA A 151 -13.63 -12.28 -12.77
CA ALA A 151 -13.43 -13.68 -12.50
C ALA A 151 -13.92 -14.54 -13.67
N ALA A 152 -13.21 -15.63 -13.97
CA ALA A 152 -13.63 -16.58 -15.00
C ALA A 152 -14.87 -17.40 -14.56
N ASP A 153 -14.95 -17.74 -13.26
CA ASP A 153 -16.08 -18.44 -12.66
C ASP A 153 -16.50 -17.73 -11.35
N PRO A 154 -17.66 -17.05 -11.33
CA PRO A 154 -18.20 -16.41 -10.12
C PRO A 154 -18.39 -17.33 -8.91
N LYS A 155 -18.51 -18.65 -9.10
CA LYS A 155 -18.63 -19.62 -8.00
C LYS A 155 -17.28 -20.03 -7.42
N LYS A 156 -16.18 -19.76 -8.13
CA LYS A 156 -14.83 -20.22 -7.82
C LYS A 156 -13.78 -19.13 -8.06
N VAL A 157 -14.07 -17.91 -7.61
CA VAL A 157 -13.15 -16.79 -7.71
C VAL A 157 -11.89 -17.12 -6.91
N THR A 158 -10.76 -17.14 -7.60
CA THR A 158 -9.47 -17.57 -7.07
C THR A 158 -8.79 -16.48 -6.25
N ASN A 159 -7.88 -16.87 -5.36
CA ASN A 159 -7.03 -15.91 -4.64
C ASN A 159 -6.25 -14.99 -5.59
N ALA A 160 -5.76 -15.51 -6.72
CA ALA A 160 -5.04 -14.72 -7.72
C ALA A 160 -5.92 -13.61 -8.33
N GLU A 161 -7.15 -13.93 -8.75
CA GLU A 161 -8.10 -12.93 -9.27
C GLU A 161 -8.42 -11.84 -8.23
N ILE A 162 -8.58 -12.23 -6.96
CA ILE A 162 -8.83 -11.29 -5.86
C ILE A 162 -7.60 -10.40 -5.62
N LYS A 163 -6.39 -10.96 -5.62
CA LYS A 163 -5.15 -10.20 -5.46
C LYS A 163 -5.02 -9.16 -6.56
N THR A 164 -5.20 -9.53 -7.83
CA THR A 164 -5.16 -8.58 -8.94
C THR A 164 -6.18 -7.46 -8.79
N ALA A 165 -7.41 -7.76 -8.35
CA ALA A 165 -8.42 -6.73 -8.11
C ALA A 165 -8.07 -5.79 -6.94
N LEU A 166 -7.26 -6.25 -5.98
CA LEU A 166 -6.87 -5.52 -4.78
C LEU A 166 -5.59 -4.70 -4.91
N GLU A 167 -4.73 -5.00 -5.88
CA GLU A 167 -3.39 -4.40 -6.01
C GLU A 167 -3.38 -2.87 -5.89
N ALA A 168 -4.24 -2.19 -6.64
CA ALA A 168 -4.31 -0.72 -6.63
C ALA A 168 -4.80 -0.16 -5.29
N ASN A 169 -5.77 -0.83 -4.64
CA ASN A 169 -6.31 -0.40 -3.35
C ASN A 169 -5.29 -0.61 -2.23
N VAL A 170 -4.58 -1.74 -2.24
CA VAL A 170 -3.50 -2.02 -1.29
C VAL A 170 -2.37 -1.02 -1.45
N LEU A 171 -1.93 -0.71 -2.68
CA LEU A 171 -0.90 0.30 -2.90
C LEU A 171 -1.31 1.67 -2.38
N LYS A 172 -2.54 2.13 -2.67
CA LYS A 172 -3.04 3.40 -2.14
C LYS A 172 -3.11 3.42 -0.61
N ALA A 173 -3.53 2.31 0.01
CA ALA A 173 -3.58 2.18 1.47
C ALA A 173 -2.17 2.31 2.09
N VAL A 174 -1.17 1.64 1.51
CA VAL A 174 0.23 1.78 1.94
C VAL A 174 0.73 3.21 1.71
N GLN A 175 0.41 3.83 0.57
CA GLN A 175 0.78 5.21 0.24
C GLN A 175 0.13 6.25 1.17
N GLY A 176 -1.01 5.94 1.78
CA GLY A 176 -1.61 6.76 2.83
C GLY A 176 -0.74 6.89 4.08
N VAL A 177 0.13 5.91 4.34
CA VAL A 177 1.11 5.92 5.44
C VAL A 177 2.51 6.27 4.96
N VAL A 178 2.89 5.77 3.77
CA VAL A 178 4.24 5.88 3.20
C VAL A 178 4.15 6.38 1.77
N GLU A 179 4.14 7.69 1.58
CA GLU A 179 3.80 8.35 0.31
C GLU A 179 4.72 7.93 -0.85
N THR A 180 5.97 7.60 -0.53
CA THR A 180 6.98 7.17 -1.50
C THR A 180 6.95 5.68 -1.84
N ALA A 181 6.05 4.90 -1.22
CA ALA A 181 5.96 3.47 -1.44
C ALA A 181 5.51 3.13 -2.86
N THR A 182 6.12 2.09 -3.40
CA THR A 182 5.79 1.46 -4.66
C THR A 182 5.34 0.01 -4.41
N ALA A 183 4.69 -0.61 -5.40
CA ALA A 183 4.29 -2.02 -5.30
C ALA A 183 5.46 -2.99 -5.10
N ALA A 184 6.71 -2.56 -5.35
CA ALA A 184 7.90 -3.38 -5.13
C ALA A 184 8.37 -3.38 -3.66
N ASP A 185 7.87 -2.47 -2.82
CA ASP A 185 8.33 -2.30 -1.43
C ASP A 185 7.64 -3.22 -0.43
N PHE A 186 6.50 -3.80 -0.81
CA PHE A 186 5.71 -4.70 0.00
C PHE A 186 5.17 -5.85 -0.85
N GLN A 187 4.66 -6.86 -0.17
CA GLN A 187 3.84 -7.91 -0.74
C GLN A 187 2.58 -8.05 0.11
N PHE A 188 1.52 -8.60 -0.46
CA PHE A 188 0.33 -8.91 0.31
C PHE A 188 -0.26 -10.25 -0.11
N ASP A 189 -1.01 -10.84 0.80
CA ASP A 189 -1.78 -12.05 0.58
C ASP A 189 -3.19 -11.89 1.14
N VAL A 190 -4.09 -12.72 0.60
CA VAL A 190 -5.51 -12.74 0.95
C VAL A 190 -5.84 -14.07 1.64
N TYR A 191 -6.56 -13.96 2.75
CA TYR A 191 -6.89 -15.02 3.68
C TYR A 191 -8.40 -15.11 3.87
N GLN A 192 -8.86 -16.29 4.26
CA GLN A 192 -10.28 -16.58 4.51
C GLN A 192 -10.76 -15.95 5.82
N ASP A 193 -9.88 -15.81 6.80
CA ASP A 193 -10.21 -15.33 8.13
C ASP A 193 -9.11 -14.43 8.72
N ASN A 194 -9.40 -13.87 9.89
CA ASN A 194 -8.45 -13.06 10.67
C ASN A 194 -7.39 -13.88 11.42
N LYS A 195 -7.24 -15.17 11.09
CA LYS A 195 -6.25 -16.08 11.69
C LYS A 195 -5.18 -16.51 10.68
N GLY A 196 -5.34 -16.14 9.41
CA GLY A 196 -4.41 -16.49 8.35
C GLY A 196 -4.72 -17.82 7.68
N THR A 197 -5.96 -18.30 7.76
CA THR A 197 -6.38 -19.48 6.99
C THR A 197 -6.27 -19.18 5.50
N SER A 198 -5.56 -20.04 4.76
CA SER A 198 -5.33 -19.86 3.34
C SER A 198 -6.64 -19.86 2.56
N LEU A 199 -6.81 -18.87 1.68
CA LEU A 199 -7.94 -18.78 0.77
C LEU A 199 -7.59 -19.42 -0.57
N THR A 200 -8.38 -20.38 -1.02
CA THR A 200 -8.24 -21.01 -2.35
C THR A 200 -9.21 -20.37 -3.33
N THR A 201 -10.51 -20.52 -3.08
CA THR A 201 -11.59 -19.96 -3.90
C THR A 201 -12.76 -19.49 -3.05
N ILE A 202 -13.54 -18.55 -3.56
CA ILE A 202 -14.79 -18.08 -2.98
C ILE A 202 -15.91 -18.04 -4.02
N ASN A 203 -17.15 -18.05 -3.54
CA ASN A 203 -18.35 -17.85 -4.36
C ASN A 203 -18.84 -16.40 -4.20
N LEU A 204 -18.65 -15.57 -5.23
CA LEU A 204 -19.14 -14.19 -5.30
C LEU A 204 -20.47 -14.07 -6.05
N GLU A 205 -21.04 -15.17 -6.54
CA GLU A 205 -22.39 -15.19 -7.11
C GLU A 205 -23.47 -15.13 -6.01
N GLY A 206 -23.18 -15.75 -4.86
CA GLY A 206 -24.11 -15.86 -3.74
C GLY A 206 -24.33 -14.56 -2.95
N GLY A 207 -23.42 -13.59 -3.09
CA GLY A 207 -23.46 -12.34 -2.34
C GLY A 207 -22.08 -11.76 -2.10
N ASN A 208 -22.03 -10.72 -1.27
CA ASN A 208 -20.77 -10.14 -0.82
C ASN A 208 -20.05 -11.12 0.11
N VAL A 209 -18.73 -11.18 0.01
CA VAL A 209 -17.90 -12.08 0.83
C VAL A 209 -16.82 -11.28 1.54
N GLU A 210 -16.61 -11.56 2.82
CA GLU A 210 -15.50 -10.99 3.57
C GLU A 210 -14.22 -11.82 3.36
N VAL A 211 -13.12 -11.14 3.10
CA VAL A 211 -11.76 -11.71 3.07
C VAL A 211 -10.84 -10.86 3.93
N TYR A 212 -9.63 -11.34 4.18
CA TYR A 212 -8.67 -10.67 5.04
C TYR A 212 -7.33 -10.49 4.33
N VAL A 213 -6.84 -9.26 4.27
CA VAL A 213 -5.57 -8.92 3.62
C VAL A 213 -4.49 -8.74 4.67
N GLN A 214 -3.33 -9.36 4.46
CA GLN A 214 -2.13 -9.05 5.23
C GLN A 214 -1.06 -8.50 4.31
N ILE A 215 -0.50 -7.34 4.68
CA ILE A 215 0.59 -6.68 3.97
C ILE A 215 1.87 -6.92 4.77
N THR A 216 2.92 -7.33 4.08
CA THR A 216 4.25 -7.57 4.64
C THR A 216 5.31 -6.86 3.79
N PRO A 217 6.44 -6.43 4.37
CA PRO A 217 7.51 -5.81 3.62
C PRO A 217 8.08 -6.80 2.60
N ALA A 218 8.41 -6.32 1.41
CA ALA A 218 9.09 -7.14 0.43
C ALA A 218 10.52 -7.42 0.91
N LYS A 219 11.01 -8.63 0.61
CA LYS A 219 12.36 -9.04 0.99
C LYS A 219 13.39 -8.06 0.42
N ASP A 220 14.38 -7.70 1.24
CA ASP A 220 15.50 -6.81 0.88
C ASP A 220 15.09 -5.37 0.55
N LYS A 221 13.84 -4.97 0.83
CA LYS A 221 13.37 -3.58 0.72
C LYS A 221 13.45 -2.86 2.07
N THR A 222 13.69 -1.57 2.00
CA THR A 222 13.93 -0.72 3.17
C THR A 222 12.91 0.40 3.34
N VAL A 223 11.96 0.54 2.42
CA VAL A 223 10.98 1.63 2.47
C VAL A 223 9.95 1.43 3.58
N VAL A 224 9.50 0.19 3.80
CA VAL A 224 8.50 -0.16 4.81
C VAL A 224 9.03 -1.23 5.78
N ILE A 225 8.54 -1.23 7.02
CA ILE A 225 8.76 -2.26 8.06
C ILE A 225 7.44 -2.60 8.74
N GLY A 226 7.47 -3.62 9.61
CA GLY A 226 6.26 -4.09 10.29
C GLY A 226 5.35 -4.88 9.35
N LYS A 227 4.35 -5.53 9.91
CA LYS A 227 3.33 -6.27 9.14
C LYS A 227 1.98 -5.81 9.63
N THR A 228 1.02 -5.71 8.72
CA THR A 228 -0.34 -5.40 9.13
C THR A 228 -0.92 -6.56 9.93
N GLY A 229 -1.98 -6.25 10.69
CA GLY A 229 -2.97 -7.25 11.03
C GLY A 229 -3.66 -7.81 9.79
N TYR A 230 -4.69 -8.62 10.02
CA TYR A 230 -5.58 -9.11 8.97
C TYR A 230 -6.67 -8.07 8.72
N ILE A 231 -6.48 -7.26 7.68
CA ILE A 231 -7.38 -6.17 7.30
C ILE A 231 -8.62 -6.79 6.65
N LYS A 232 -9.79 -6.62 7.26
CA LYS A 232 -11.05 -7.10 6.69
C LYS A 232 -11.39 -6.30 5.43
N VAL A 233 -11.71 -6.99 4.35
CA VAL A 233 -12.17 -6.42 3.09
C VAL A 233 -13.43 -7.13 2.63
N THR A 234 -14.45 -6.36 2.24
CA THR A 234 -15.68 -6.91 1.67
C THR A 234 -15.60 -6.89 0.15
N LEU A 235 -15.58 -8.07 -0.45
CA LEU A 235 -15.65 -8.27 -1.89
C LEU A 235 -17.12 -8.20 -2.33
N PRO A 236 -17.46 -7.39 -3.35
CA PRO A 236 -18.83 -7.30 -3.83
C PRO A 236 -19.25 -8.58 -4.57
N LYS A 237 -20.55 -8.87 -4.54
CA LYS A 237 -21.18 -9.83 -5.44
C LYS A 237 -20.84 -9.48 -6.90
N ILE A 238 -20.55 -10.49 -7.72
CA ILE A 238 -20.32 -10.30 -9.16
C ILE A 238 -21.47 -10.85 -10.01
N LYS A 239 -21.73 -10.20 -11.15
CA LYS A 239 -22.74 -10.64 -12.11
C LYS A 239 -22.25 -11.86 -12.89
N VAL A 240 -23.16 -12.78 -13.22
CA VAL A 240 -22.86 -13.93 -14.09
C VAL A 240 -23.07 -13.53 -15.54
N ASP A 241 -22.05 -13.70 -16.38
CA ASP A 241 -22.15 -13.44 -17.82
C ASP A 241 -22.97 -14.55 -18.51
N ILE A 242 -24.08 -14.18 -19.16
CA ILE A 242 -24.99 -15.10 -19.87
C ILE A 242 -24.64 -15.29 -21.34
N SER A 243 -23.57 -14.66 -21.85
CA SER A 243 -23.29 -14.62 -23.30
C SER A 243 -23.02 -15.99 -23.93
N SER A 244 -22.69 -17.00 -23.12
CA SER A 244 -22.49 -18.39 -23.57
C SER A 244 -23.71 -19.30 -23.38
N VAL A 245 -24.86 -18.78 -22.97
CA VAL A 245 -26.09 -19.57 -22.81
C VAL A 245 -26.56 -20.05 -24.18
N VAL A 246 -26.96 -21.32 -24.25
CA VAL A 246 -27.49 -21.95 -25.46
C VAL A 246 -28.87 -22.50 -25.15
N ILE A 247 -29.80 -22.28 -26.08
CA ILE A 247 -31.19 -22.75 -25.99
C ILE A 247 -31.52 -23.44 -27.30
N ASP A 248 -32.15 -24.61 -27.20
CA ASP A 248 -32.68 -25.31 -28.36
C ASP A 248 -33.71 -24.47 -29.11
N GLN A 249 -33.84 -24.69 -30.42
CA GLN A 249 -34.76 -23.92 -31.26
C GLN A 249 -36.18 -23.95 -30.69
N GLN A 250 -36.77 -22.77 -30.53
CA GLN A 250 -38.13 -22.61 -30.01
C GLN A 250 -39.13 -22.35 -31.15
N ILE A 251 -40.34 -22.90 -31.03
CA ILE A 251 -41.47 -22.55 -31.90
C ILE A 251 -42.36 -21.57 -31.15
N VAL A 252 -42.63 -20.42 -31.75
CA VAL A 252 -43.41 -19.33 -31.18
C VAL A 252 -44.66 -19.13 -32.02
N GLU A 253 -45.82 -19.42 -31.42
CA GLU A 253 -47.12 -19.21 -32.06
C GLU A 253 -47.75 -17.91 -31.57
N ILE A 254 -48.03 -16.98 -32.50
CA ILE A 254 -48.68 -15.69 -32.21
C ILE A 254 -50.08 -15.62 -32.83
N LYS A 255 -50.89 -14.69 -32.31
CA LYS A 255 -52.19 -14.33 -32.88
C LYS A 255 -52.04 -13.07 -33.73
N ALA A 256 -52.61 -13.08 -34.93
CA ALA A 256 -52.65 -11.94 -35.83
C ALA A 256 -54.01 -11.81 -36.50
N ALA A 257 -54.40 -10.58 -36.86
CA ALA A 257 -55.63 -10.30 -37.59
C ALA A 257 -55.63 -10.92 -39.01
N ASP A 258 -54.47 -10.92 -39.67
CA ASP A 258 -54.23 -11.63 -40.93
C ASP A 258 -52.84 -12.30 -40.88
N PRO A 259 -52.74 -13.63 -40.74
CA PRO A 259 -51.47 -14.35 -40.74
C PRO A 259 -50.60 -14.12 -41.98
N LYS A 260 -51.16 -13.67 -43.11
CA LYS A 260 -50.39 -13.35 -44.33
C LYS A 260 -49.85 -11.92 -44.34
N LYS A 261 -50.27 -11.06 -43.41
CA LYS A 261 -49.92 -9.64 -43.32
C LYS A 261 -49.73 -9.20 -41.86
N VAL A 262 -48.92 -9.93 -41.12
CA VAL A 262 -48.63 -9.64 -39.72
C VAL A 262 -47.85 -8.32 -39.62
N THR A 263 -48.32 -7.45 -38.74
CA THR A 263 -47.72 -6.15 -38.44
C THR A 263 -46.56 -6.27 -37.46
N LYS A 264 -45.72 -5.23 -37.39
CA LYS A 264 -44.62 -5.17 -36.41
C LYS A 264 -45.12 -5.21 -34.96
N ASP A 265 -46.27 -4.59 -34.70
CA ASP A 265 -46.88 -4.57 -33.37
C ASP A 265 -47.36 -5.96 -32.93
N GLU A 266 -47.98 -6.73 -33.82
CA GLU A 266 -48.36 -8.12 -33.55
C GLU A 266 -47.12 -9.00 -33.29
N LEU A 267 -46.00 -8.73 -33.96
CA LEU A 267 -44.74 -9.44 -33.75
C LEU A 267 -44.07 -9.12 -32.41
N ASN A 268 -44.47 -8.06 -31.69
CA ASN A 268 -44.02 -7.84 -30.32
C ASN A 268 -44.49 -8.94 -29.36
N ALA A 269 -45.56 -9.67 -29.69
CA ALA A 269 -46.03 -10.81 -28.92
C ALA A 269 -44.98 -11.93 -28.79
N VAL A 270 -44.01 -12.01 -29.72
CA VAL A 270 -42.86 -12.94 -29.63
C VAL A 270 -42.03 -12.66 -28.38
N ASN A 271 -41.84 -11.39 -28.03
CA ASN A 271 -41.00 -10.97 -26.89
C ASN A 271 -41.61 -11.36 -25.54
N THR A 272 -42.93 -11.52 -25.49
CA THR A 272 -43.69 -11.86 -24.28
C THR A 272 -44.25 -13.29 -24.33
N TYR A 273 -43.83 -14.10 -25.30
CA TYR A 273 -44.35 -15.46 -25.45
C TYR A 273 -43.92 -16.33 -24.26
N ALA A 274 -44.90 -16.82 -23.50
CA ALA A 274 -44.67 -17.43 -22.19
C ALA A 274 -43.71 -18.64 -22.24
N THR A 275 -43.85 -19.51 -23.24
CA THR A 275 -42.99 -20.69 -23.38
C THR A 275 -41.54 -20.31 -23.68
N LEU A 276 -41.32 -19.33 -24.58
CA LEU A 276 -39.98 -18.81 -24.89
C LEU A 276 -39.37 -18.13 -23.66
N ALA A 277 -40.13 -17.28 -22.97
CA ALA A 277 -39.67 -16.61 -21.76
C ALA A 277 -39.28 -17.61 -20.65
N SER A 278 -40.05 -18.69 -20.52
CA SER A 278 -39.77 -19.76 -19.53
C SER A 278 -38.51 -20.54 -19.89
N ALA A 279 -38.34 -20.93 -21.16
CA ALA A 279 -37.14 -21.61 -21.64
C ALA A 279 -35.88 -20.73 -21.48
N VAL A 280 -35.99 -19.43 -21.78
CA VAL A 280 -34.92 -18.45 -21.57
C VAL A 280 -34.56 -18.35 -20.09
N LEU A 281 -35.54 -18.20 -19.20
CA LEU A 281 -35.30 -18.12 -17.77
C LEU A 281 -34.66 -19.38 -17.21
N GLU A 282 -35.11 -20.57 -17.63
CA GLU A 282 -34.56 -21.85 -17.20
C GLU A 282 -33.09 -22.00 -17.64
N ALA A 283 -32.79 -21.71 -18.90
CA ALA A 283 -31.43 -21.77 -19.42
C ALA A 283 -30.49 -20.77 -18.71
N ILE A 284 -30.98 -19.55 -18.44
CA ILE A 284 -30.23 -18.58 -17.64
C ILE A 284 -30.01 -19.11 -16.23
N LYS A 285 -31.04 -19.65 -15.56
CA LYS A 285 -30.93 -20.18 -14.17
C LYS A 285 -29.98 -21.36 -14.04
N ASN A 286 -29.85 -22.19 -15.07
CA ASN A 286 -28.87 -23.27 -15.10
C ASN A 286 -27.43 -22.72 -15.02
N LYS A 287 -27.18 -21.51 -15.54
CA LYS A 287 -25.90 -20.81 -15.43
C LYS A 287 -25.80 -19.90 -14.21
N ALA A 288 -26.87 -19.16 -13.92
CA ALA A 288 -26.99 -18.13 -12.89
C ALA A 288 -28.24 -18.37 -12.02
N PRO A 289 -28.22 -19.26 -11.02
CA PRO A 289 -29.41 -19.69 -10.27
C PRO A 289 -30.19 -18.55 -9.58
N ASN A 290 -29.51 -17.44 -9.28
CA ASN A 290 -30.10 -16.27 -8.62
C ASN A 290 -30.82 -15.32 -9.60
N ALA A 291 -30.76 -15.57 -10.91
CA ALA A 291 -31.42 -14.74 -11.91
C ALA A 291 -32.95 -14.91 -11.91
N GLY A 292 -33.65 -13.80 -12.12
CA GLY A 292 -35.10 -13.71 -12.27
C GLY A 292 -35.51 -13.19 -13.65
N ALA A 293 -36.81 -13.31 -13.97
CA ALA A 293 -37.37 -12.78 -15.23
C ALA A 293 -37.21 -11.26 -15.37
N SER A 294 -37.06 -10.54 -14.24
CA SER A 294 -36.81 -9.09 -14.25
C SER A 294 -35.42 -8.72 -14.74
N ASP A 295 -34.46 -9.65 -14.72
CA ASP A 295 -33.03 -9.39 -14.98
C ASP A 295 -32.65 -9.25 -16.45
N PHE A 296 -33.55 -9.66 -17.36
CA PHE A 296 -33.28 -9.63 -18.79
C PHE A 296 -34.48 -9.09 -19.57
N GLU A 297 -34.23 -8.81 -20.84
CA GLU A 297 -35.23 -8.47 -21.84
C GLU A 297 -35.09 -9.38 -23.05
N ILE A 298 -36.23 -9.64 -23.70
CA ILE A 298 -36.31 -10.41 -24.93
C ILE A 298 -36.74 -9.46 -26.04
N THR A 299 -36.00 -9.42 -27.13
CA THR A 299 -36.34 -8.68 -28.34
C THR A 299 -36.23 -9.57 -29.57
N ASN A 300 -36.91 -9.21 -30.65
CA ASN A 300 -36.86 -9.95 -31.90
C ASN A 300 -36.59 -9.03 -33.09
N ASN A 301 -35.99 -9.60 -34.13
CA ASN A 301 -35.71 -8.90 -35.37
C ASN A 301 -36.75 -9.19 -36.48
N CYS A 302 -37.98 -9.60 -36.14
CA CYS A 302 -39.00 -9.90 -37.14
C CYS A 302 -39.34 -8.70 -38.02
N ASP A 303 -39.55 -8.90 -39.30
CA ASP A 303 -40.09 -7.89 -40.22
C ASP A 303 -41.56 -8.18 -40.49
N ALA A 304 -42.37 -7.14 -40.72
CA ALA A 304 -43.79 -7.32 -41.06
C ALA A 304 -43.95 -8.16 -42.35
N GLY A 305 -44.98 -9.01 -42.41
CA GLY A 305 -45.23 -9.85 -43.58
C GLY A 305 -45.99 -11.14 -43.30
N ASP A 306 -45.83 -12.13 -44.20
CA ASP A 306 -46.55 -13.41 -44.12
C ASP A 306 -45.91 -14.35 -43.09
N TYR A 307 -46.64 -14.72 -42.04
CA TYR A 307 -46.24 -15.73 -41.05
C TYR A 307 -47.25 -16.88 -40.99
N SER A 308 -48.01 -17.12 -42.06
CA SER A 308 -48.95 -18.24 -42.16
C SER A 308 -48.26 -19.61 -42.09
N THR A 309 -46.95 -19.65 -42.37
CA THR A 309 -46.04 -20.76 -42.13
C THR A 309 -44.91 -20.36 -41.18
N GLU A 310 -44.22 -21.34 -40.61
CA GLU A 310 -43.04 -21.09 -39.78
C GLU A 310 -41.97 -20.31 -40.53
N LYS A 311 -41.42 -19.28 -39.89
CA LYS A 311 -40.28 -18.50 -40.36
C LYS A 311 -39.19 -18.43 -39.30
N ASP A 312 -37.94 -18.62 -39.71
CA ASP A 312 -36.80 -18.45 -38.82
C ASP A 312 -36.61 -16.97 -38.43
N VAL A 313 -36.41 -16.74 -37.15
CA VAL A 313 -36.28 -15.43 -36.51
C VAL A 313 -35.14 -15.49 -35.50
N LYS A 314 -34.40 -14.40 -35.36
CA LYS A 314 -33.42 -14.23 -34.29
C LYS A 314 -34.04 -13.45 -33.14
N VAL A 315 -34.11 -14.12 -32.01
CA VAL A 315 -34.46 -13.51 -30.73
C VAL A 315 -33.16 -13.14 -30.02
N THR A 316 -33.10 -11.93 -29.49
CA THR A 316 -31.97 -11.47 -28.66
C THR A 316 -32.43 -11.43 -27.21
N VAL A 317 -31.65 -12.05 -26.34
CA VAL A 317 -31.83 -11.99 -24.89
C VAL A 317 -30.68 -11.18 -24.33
N LYS A 318 -31.00 -10.07 -23.66
CA LYS A 318 -29.99 -9.16 -23.10
C LYS A 318 -30.23 -8.98 -21.61
N ALA A 319 -29.18 -9.08 -20.81
CA ALA A 319 -29.23 -8.69 -19.41
C ALA A 319 -29.48 -7.18 -19.30
N LYS A 320 -30.40 -6.77 -18.43
CA LYS A 320 -30.65 -5.35 -18.17
C LYS A 320 -29.45 -4.74 -17.45
N ASP A 321 -29.17 -3.47 -17.72
CA ASP A 321 -28.03 -2.76 -17.14
C ASP A 321 -28.10 -2.74 -15.60
N GLU A 322 -29.32 -2.61 -15.07
CA GLU A 322 -29.65 -2.59 -13.64
C GLU A 322 -29.75 -3.99 -13.02
N SER A 323 -29.58 -5.07 -13.78
CA SER A 323 -29.66 -6.42 -13.21
C SER A 323 -28.57 -6.61 -12.13
N PRO A 324 -28.93 -7.01 -10.90
CA PRO A 324 -27.97 -7.33 -9.86
C PRO A 324 -27.37 -8.75 -9.99
N ASN A 325 -27.79 -9.54 -10.98
CA ASN A 325 -27.47 -10.97 -11.06
C ASN A 325 -26.67 -11.35 -12.31
N ILE A 326 -26.97 -10.74 -13.46
CA ILE A 326 -26.44 -11.18 -14.75
C ILE A 326 -25.98 -10.01 -15.61
N SER A 327 -25.08 -10.30 -16.55
CA SER A 327 -24.60 -9.38 -17.57
C SER A 327 -24.48 -10.10 -18.92
N GLY A 328 -24.30 -9.35 -20.00
CA GLY A 328 -24.10 -9.91 -21.34
C GLY A 328 -25.39 -10.15 -22.14
N GLU A 329 -25.25 -10.76 -23.30
CA GLU A 329 -26.34 -11.03 -24.23
C GLU A 329 -26.08 -12.31 -25.03
N PHE A 330 -27.15 -12.99 -25.45
CA PHE A 330 -27.07 -14.13 -26.34
C PHE A 330 -28.25 -14.15 -27.33
N LYS A 331 -28.13 -14.98 -28.37
CA LYS A 331 -29.15 -15.10 -29.43
C LYS A 331 -29.78 -16.47 -29.42
N VAL A 332 -31.09 -16.50 -29.61
CA VAL A 332 -31.90 -17.71 -29.75
C VAL A 332 -32.43 -17.77 -31.18
N ASN A 333 -32.26 -18.93 -31.82
CA ASN A 333 -32.93 -19.22 -33.08
C ASN A 333 -34.35 -19.69 -32.77
N ALA A 334 -35.35 -18.96 -33.26
CA ALA A 334 -36.76 -19.31 -33.08
C ALA A 334 -37.45 -19.45 -34.43
N LYS A 335 -38.56 -20.19 -34.46
CA LYS A 335 -39.49 -20.21 -35.59
C LYS A 335 -40.79 -19.55 -35.18
N VAL A 336 -41.23 -18.54 -35.92
CA VAL A 336 -42.48 -17.82 -35.65
C VAL A 336 -43.56 -18.25 -36.63
N LYS A 337 -44.76 -18.53 -36.12
CA LYS A 337 -45.96 -18.82 -36.91
C LYS A 337 -47.14 -18.01 -36.37
N ALA A 338 -47.89 -17.37 -37.25
CA ALA A 338 -49.09 -16.64 -36.91
C ALA A 338 -50.35 -17.47 -37.19
N THR A 339 -51.31 -17.37 -36.27
CA THR A 339 -52.65 -17.94 -36.43
C THR A 339 -53.69 -16.83 -36.30
N LEU A 340 -54.86 -17.04 -36.93
CA LEU A 340 -55.93 -16.04 -36.90
C LEU A 340 -56.35 -15.76 -35.45
N ALA A 341 -56.41 -14.48 -35.09
CA ALA A 341 -56.97 -14.05 -33.82
C ALA A 341 -58.46 -14.43 -33.76
N PRO A 342 -58.99 -14.91 -32.63
CA PRO A 342 -60.42 -15.14 -32.49
C PRO A 342 -61.17 -13.82 -32.75
N ALA A 343 -62.27 -13.88 -33.49
CA ALA A 343 -63.12 -12.71 -33.69
C ALA A 343 -63.55 -12.19 -32.31
N ASN A 344 -63.30 -10.91 -32.03
CA ASN A 344 -63.82 -10.27 -30.83
C ASN A 344 -65.34 -10.45 -30.87
N ALA A 345 -65.90 -11.24 -29.94
CA ALA A 345 -67.33 -11.27 -29.72
C ALA A 345 -67.70 -9.88 -29.18
N GLY A 346 -68.24 -9.05 -30.08
CA GLY A 346 -68.77 -7.72 -29.75
C GLY A 346 -70.00 -7.79 -28.88
#